data_AF-A0A6G7XZR0-F1
#
_entry.id   AF-A0A6G7XZR0-F1
#
_cell.length_a   1.000
_cell.length_b   1.000
_cell.length_c   1.000
_cell.angle_alpha   90.00
_cell.angle_beta   90.00
_cell.angle_gamma   90.00
#
_symmetry.space_group_name_H-M   'P 1'
#
loop_
_entity.id
_entity.type
_entity.pdbx_description
1 polymer ?
#
loop_
_entity_poly.entity_id
_entity_poly.type
_entity_poly.pdbx_seq_one_letter_code
_entity_poly.pdbx_strand_id
1 'polypeptide(L)'
;MRDKLDKITALEQKFIDERDSLSIQEDSIMGEYRAKAQQKIAKLYRESEAAHEHEVQLIMEKTNQEKETIEKQRDEDLEYVAKLYSENANKVLKHLVEEVLEHGNR
;
A
#
# COMPACT_ATOMS: atom_id res chain seq x y z
N MET A 1 -9.11 72.92 -26.39
CA MET A 1 -8.77 71.60 -26.96
C MET A 1 -7.67 70.90 -26.18
N ARG A 2 -6.59 71.59 -25.78
CA ARG A 2 -5.50 71.04 -24.96
C ARG A 2 -5.95 70.45 -23.61
N ASP A 3 -6.74 71.18 -22.83
CA ASP A 3 -7.28 70.68 -21.54
C ASP A 3 -8.18 69.44 -21.66
N LYS A 4 -8.82 69.24 -22.83
CA LYS A 4 -9.62 68.04 -23.09
C LYS A 4 -8.72 66.84 -23.37
N LEU A 5 -7.62 67.04 -24.10
CA LEU A 5 -6.61 66.01 -24.35
C LEU A 5 -5.91 65.61 -23.05
N ASP A 6 -5.51 66.57 -22.22
CA ASP A 6 -4.86 66.28 -20.93
C ASP A 6 -5.78 65.47 -20.00
N LYS A 7 -7.08 65.75 -20.00
CA LYS A 7 -8.09 64.97 -19.26
C LYS A 7 -8.28 63.56 -19.82
N ILE A 8 -8.21 63.39 -21.14
CA ILE A 8 -8.31 62.07 -21.78
C ILE A 8 -7.10 61.23 -21.41
N THR A 9 -5.88 61.77 -21.54
CA THR A 9 -4.64 61.06 -21.18
C THR A 9 -4.60 60.69 -19.70
N ALA A 10 -5.08 61.56 -18.81
CA ALA A 10 -5.18 61.25 -17.38
C ALA A 10 -6.19 60.12 -17.08
N LEU A 11 -7.28 60.03 -17.86
CA LEU A 11 -8.25 58.94 -17.77
C LEU A 11 -7.69 57.62 -18.31
N GLU A 12 -6.99 57.66 -19.44
CA GLU A 12 -6.31 56.49 -20.01
C GLU A 12 -5.25 55.94 -19.06
N GLN A 13 -4.46 56.80 -18.42
CA GLN A 13 -3.48 56.37 -17.42
C GLN A 13 -4.15 55.69 -16.22
N LYS A 14 -5.27 56.22 -15.73
CA LYS A 14 -6.04 55.57 -14.65
C LYS A 14 -6.53 54.18 -15.03
N PHE A 15 -7.03 54.00 -16.25
CA PHE A 15 -7.47 52.68 -16.70
C PHE A 15 -6.31 51.69 -16.86
N ILE A 16 -5.13 52.16 -17.26
CA ILE A 16 -3.92 51.34 -17.31
C ILE A 16 -3.53 50.91 -15.89
N ASP A 17 -3.47 51.86 -14.94
CA ASP A 17 -3.11 51.59 -13.55
C ASP A 17 -4.11 50.63 -12.88
N GLU A 18 -5.41 50.80 -13.14
CA GLU A 18 -6.46 49.89 -12.65
C GLU A 18 -6.32 48.48 -13.23
N ARG A 19 -6.06 48.37 -14.54
CA ARG A 19 -5.85 47.07 -15.20
C ARG A 19 -4.63 46.35 -14.62
N ASP A 20 -3.52 47.05 -14.47
CA ASP A 20 -2.28 46.47 -13.97
C ASP A 20 -2.43 46.08 -12.49
N SER A 21 -3.14 46.87 -11.68
CA SER A 21 -3.51 46.51 -10.30
C SER A 21 -4.37 45.24 -10.23
N LEU A 22 -5.36 45.10 -11.12
CA LEU A 22 -6.21 43.91 -11.17
C LEU A 22 -5.41 42.67 -11.57
N SER A 23 -4.48 42.80 -12.52
CA SER A 23 -3.59 41.70 -12.92
C SER A 23 -2.71 41.21 -11.76
N ILE A 24 -2.14 42.13 -10.98
CA ILE A 24 -1.33 41.78 -9.80
C ILE A 24 -2.17 41.08 -8.73
N GLN A 25 -3.42 41.53 -8.52
CA GLN A 25 -4.34 40.88 -7.58
C GLN A 25 -4.72 39.48 -8.03
N GLU A 26 -5.00 39.28 -9.33
CA GLU A 26 -5.31 37.97 -9.90
C GLU A 26 -4.13 36.99 -9.70
N ASP A 27 -2.91 37.42 -10.03
CA ASP A 27 -1.71 36.61 -9.84
C ASP A 27 -1.47 36.26 -8.37
N SER A 28 -1.69 37.21 -7.46
CA SER A 28 -1.59 36.98 -6.02
C SER A 28 -2.60 35.94 -5.53
N ILE A 29 -3.87 36.08 -5.94
CA ILE A 29 -4.95 35.15 -5.58
C ILE A 29 -4.62 33.75 -6.12
N MET A 30 -4.24 33.67 -7.40
CA MET A 30 -3.86 32.40 -8.03
C MET A 30 -2.65 31.77 -7.36
N GLY A 31 -1.66 32.57 -6.95
CA GLY A 31 -0.50 32.12 -6.16
C GLY A 31 -0.92 31.49 -4.83
N GLU A 32 -1.81 32.13 -4.08
CA GLU A 32 -2.33 31.57 -2.83
C GLU A 32 -3.10 30.27 -3.03
N TYR A 33 -3.96 30.20 -4.05
CA TYR A 33 -4.70 28.98 -4.37
C TYR A 33 -3.77 27.84 -4.74
N ARG A 34 -2.73 28.10 -5.54
CA ARG A 34 -1.70 27.11 -5.89
C ARG A 34 -0.96 26.62 -4.64
N ALA A 35 -0.55 27.53 -3.75
CA ALA A 35 0.13 27.17 -2.51
C ALA A 35 -0.77 26.30 -1.60
N LYS A 36 -2.04 26.69 -1.41
CA LYS A 36 -3.02 25.93 -0.63
C LYS A 36 -3.29 24.55 -1.26
N ALA A 37 -3.39 24.47 -2.58
CA ALA A 37 -3.57 23.21 -3.29
C ALA A 37 -2.35 22.30 -3.12
N GLN A 38 -1.13 22.81 -3.28
CA GLN A 38 0.11 22.06 -3.07
C GLN A 38 0.23 21.56 -1.63
N GLN A 39 -0.10 22.39 -0.63
CA GLN A 39 -0.12 21.98 0.78
C GLN A 39 -1.13 20.84 1.02
N LYS A 40 -2.33 20.95 0.44
CA LYS A 40 -3.35 19.91 0.55
C LYS A 40 -2.90 18.59 -0.10
N ILE A 41 -2.31 18.67 -1.29
CA ILE A 41 -1.77 17.52 -2.01
C ILE A 41 -0.66 16.86 -1.17
N ALA A 42 0.30 17.63 -0.66
CA ALA A 42 1.38 17.12 0.18
C ALA A 42 0.85 16.46 1.46
N LYS A 43 -0.19 17.03 2.07
CA LYS A 43 -0.85 16.43 3.25
C LYS A 43 -1.49 15.09 2.90
N LEU A 44 -2.26 15.02 1.81
CA LEU A 44 -2.91 13.78 1.37
C LEU A 44 -1.90 12.69 1.02
N TYR A 45 -0.77 13.04 0.40
CA TYR A 45 0.30 12.08 0.12
C TYR A 45 0.87 11.48 1.41
N ARG A 46 1.16 12.30 2.43
CA ARG A 46 1.66 11.81 3.72
C ARG A 46 0.65 10.94 4.45
N GLU A 47 -0.63 11.34 4.45
CA GLU A 47 -1.70 10.55 5.05
C GLU A 47 -1.87 9.20 4.34
N SER A 48 -1.78 9.18 3.01
CA SER A 48 -1.84 7.95 2.22
C SER A 48 -0.63 7.05 2.45
N GLU A 49 0.57 7.61 2.55
CA GLU A 49 1.81 6.87 2.82
C GLU A 49 1.77 6.23 4.22
N ALA A 50 1.38 6.99 5.24
CA ALA A 50 1.20 6.48 6.60
C ALA A 50 0.13 5.38 6.68
N ALA A 51 -0.99 5.54 5.97
CA ALA A 51 -2.03 4.52 5.91
C ALA A 51 -1.52 3.24 5.23
N HIS A 52 -0.76 3.37 4.15
CA HIS A 52 -0.18 2.24 3.44
C HIS A 52 0.86 1.50 4.29
N GLU A 53 1.77 2.22 4.97
CA GLU A 53 2.75 1.62 5.88
C GLU A 53 2.06 0.81 7.00
N HIS A 54 1.00 1.38 7.58
CA HIS A 54 0.22 0.69 8.61
C HIS A 54 -0.48 -0.57 8.06
N GLU A 55 -1.05 -0.51 6.85
CA GLU A 55 -1.67 -1.66 6.20
C GLU A 55 -0.64 -2.77 5.93
N VAL A 56 0.55 -2.41 5.44
CA VAL A 56 1.64 -3.36 5.20
C VAL A 56 2.06 -4.05 6.51
N GLN A 57 2.17 -3.30 7.61
CA GLN A 57 2.47 -3.88 8.93
C GLN A 57 1.41 -4.89 9.36
N LEU A 58 0.13 -4.55 9.26
CA LEU A 58 -0.97 -5.46 9.59
C LEU A 58 -0.96 -6.73 8.73
N ILE A 59 -0.70 -6.59 7.43
CA ILE A 59 -0.59 -7.73 6.52
C ILE A 59 0.58 -8.63 6.94
N MET A 60 1.75 -8.04 7.24
CA MET A 60 2.92 -8.81 7.68
C MET A 60 2.64 -9.55 9.00
N GLU A 61 2.03 -8.90 9.98
CA GLU A 61 1.65 -9.53 11.24
C GLU A 61 0.69 -10.70 11.02
N LYS A 62 -0.35 -10.50 10.20
CA LYS A 62 -1.31 -11.54 9.86
C LYS A 62 -0.65 -12.72 9.13
N THR A 63 0.21 -12.44 8.15
CA THR A 63 0.95 -13.47 7.41
C THR A 63 1.87 -14.26 8.35
N ASN A 64 2.52 -13.61 9.32
CA ASN A 64 3.34 -14.29 10.30
C ASN A 64 2.50 -15.20 11.22
N GLN A 65 1.33 -14.75 11.67
CA GLN A 65 0.41 -15.58 12.48
C GLN A 65 -0.10 -16.80 11.69
N GLU A 66 -0.47 -16.61 10.42
CA GLU A 66 -0.87 -17.71 9.54
C GLU A 66 0.28 -18.69 9.32
N LYS A 67 1.51 -18.19 9.11
CA LYS A 67 2.71 -19.02 8.99
C LYS A 67 2.95 -19.86 10.26
N GLU A 68 2.91 -19.26 11.44
CA GLU A 68 3.08 -19.98 12.71
C GLU A 68 2.03 -21.08 12.89
N THR A 69 0.79 -20.80 12.49
CA THR A 69 -0.30 -21.78 12.52
C THR A 69 -0.01 -22.96 11.59
N ILE A 70 0.43 -22.70 10.37
CA ILE A 70 0.79 -23.73 9.38
C ILE A 70 2.00 -24.55 9.87
N GLU A 71 3.02 -23.90 10.42
CA GLU A 71 4.20 -24.59 10.94
C GLU A 71 3.85 -25.50 12.12
N LYS A 72 2.97 -25.04 13.02
CA LYS A 72 2.47 -25.87 14.11
C LYS A 72 1.68 -27.08 13.61
N GLN A 73 0.76 -26.87 12.65
CA GLN A 73 -0.01 -27.95 12.04
C GLN A 73 0.90 -28.98 11.36
N ARG A 74 1.93 -28.51 10.63
CA ARG A 74 2.93 -29.38 10.00
C ARG A 74 3.64 -30.23 11.04
N ASP A 75 4.06 -29.65 12.16
CA ASP A 75 4.80 -30.37 13.19
C ASP A 75 3.91 -31.42 13.88
N GLU A 76 2.64 -31.10 14.13
CA GLU A 76 1.64 -32.04 14.63
C GLU A 76 1.40 -33.20 13.64
N ASP A 77 1.30 -32.91 12.34
CA ASP A 77 1.13 -33.91 11.29
C ASP A 77 2.37 -34.82 11.16
N LEU A 78 3.58 -34.26 11.24
CA LEU A 78 4.82 -35.03 11.22
C LEU A 78 4.93 -35.95 12.43
N GLU A 79 4.57 -35.48 13.61
CA GLU A 79 4.55 -36.30 14.82
C GLU A 79 3.51 -37.43 14.70
N TYR A 80 2.32 -37.13 14.19
CA TYR A 80 1.27 -38.11 13.93
C TYR A 80 1.73 -39.20 12.96
N VAL A 81 2.35 -38.81 11.84
CA VAL A 81 2.90 -39.74 10.85
C VAL A 81 4.02 -40.59 11.47
N ALA A 82 4.96 -39.98 12.20
CA ALA A 82 6.04 -40.72 12.86
C ALA A 82 5.50 -41.76 13.85
N LYS A 83 4.46 -41.39 14.61
CA LYS A 83 3.78 -42.31 15.53
C LYS A 83 3.13 -43.48 14.79
N LEU A 84 2.35 -43.20 13.74
CA LEU A 84 1.72 -44.24 12.90
C LEU A 84 2.75 -45.22 12.32
N TYR A 85 3.89 -44.71 11.83
CA TYR A 85 4.98 -45.55 11.34
C TYR A 85 5.54 -46.43 12.45
N SER A 86 5.83 -45.87 13.63
CA SER A 86 6.41 -46.64 14.74
C SER A 86 5.49 -47.77 15.23
N GLU A 87 4.18 -47.52 15.28
CA GLU A 87 3.18 -48.49 15.73
C GLU A 87 2.93 -49.60 14.70
N ASN A 88 3.00 -49.28 13.41
CA ASN A 88 2.67 -50.22 12.34
C ASN A 88 3.88 -50.85 11.63
N ALA A 89 5.10 -50.34 11.82
CA ALA A 89 6.31 -50.83 11.14
C ALA A 89 6.49 -52.35 11.30
N ASN A 90 6.34 -52.86 12.52
CA ASN A 90 6.48 -54.30 12.78
C ASN A 90 5.36 -55.13 12.18
N LYS A 91 4.11 -54.62 12.14
CA LYS A 91 2.99 -55.30 11.49
C LYS A 91 3.19 -55.38 9.98
N VAL A 92 3.61 -54.29 9.36
CA VAL A 92 3.88 -54.22 7.92
C VAL A 92 5.05 -55.12 7.55
N LEU A 93 6.15 -55.09 8.32
CA LEU A 93 7.29 -56.00 8.13
C LEU A 93 6.87 -57.47 8.25
N LYS A 94 6.04 -57.82 9.24
CA LYS A 94 5.54 -59.19 9.42
C LYS A 94 4.70 -59.64 8.23
N HIS A 95 3.77 -58.80 7.75
CA HIS A 95 2.99 -59.10 6.56
C HIS A 95 3.86 -59.27 5.31
N LEU A 96 4.83 -58.39 5.09
CA LEU A 96 5.79 -58.49 3.99
C LEU A 96 6.59 -59.80 4.05
N VAL A 97 7.07 -60.19 5.23
CA VAL A 97 7.80 -61.45 5.40
C VAL A 97 6.87 -62.65 5.15
N GLU A 98 5.65 -62.64 5.67
CA GLU A 98 4.64 -63.69 5.43
C GLU A 98 4.35 -63.83 3.93
N GLU A 99 4.12 -62.73 3.22
CA GLU A 99 3.82 -62.72 1.79
C GLU A 99 5.03 -63.19 0.94
N VAL A 100 6.25 -62.79 1.31
CA VAL A 100 7.48 -63.30 0.68
C VAL A 100 7.65 -64.81 0.93
N LEU A 101 7.32 -65.32 2.12
CA LEU A 101 7.39 -66.74 2.41
C LEU A 101 6.30 -67.54 1.67
N GLU A 102 5.10 -67.00 1.52
CA GLU A 102 3.97 -67.66 0.85
C GLU A 102 4.07 -67.63 -0.69
N HIS A 103 4.72 -66.60 -1.26
CA HIS A 103 4.71 -66.36 -2.70
C HIS A 103 6.09 -66.21 -3.35
N GLY A 104 7.16 -66.01 -2.57
CA GLY A 104 8.52 -65.77 -3.09
C GLY A 104 9.26 -66.99 -3.65
N ASN A 105 8.70 -68.20 -3.48
CA ASN A 105 9.23 -69.45 -4.07
C ASN A 105 8.35 -69.98 -5.22
N ARG A 106 7.48 -69.15 -5.80
CA ARG A 106 6.86 -69.40 -7.11
C ARG A 106 7.69 -68.74 -8.22
#